data_AF-A0A7D6DJ38-F1
#
_entry.id   AF-A0A7D6DJ38-F1
#
_cell.length_a   1.000
_cell.length_b   1.000
_cell.length_c   1.000
_cell.angle_alpha   90.00
_cell.angle_beta   90.00
_cell.angle_gamma   90.00
#
_symmetry.space_group_name_H-M   'P 1'
#
loop_
_entity.id
_entity.type
_entity.pdbx_description
1 polymer ?
#
loop_
_entity_poly.entity_id
_entity_poly.type
_entity_poly.pdbx_seq_one_letter_code
_entity_poly.pdbx_strand_id
1 'polypeptide(L)'
;MPKLIKYIILLFIILFFIVITSWFSIPHWLPRVSQLWLPKGATLSMTLPKITGQGIVVADMQIALGSCEWVKVDQLTVSSATKWPTKWIINAQSLVSDNNCLSQLTDDQATQSEIDIKQILTTIPSMELTIEQLVLHPWPFLAGKLQLQVSQSHHLHIDSQGQNVQFVARTTTADYFNIEHMFLRLNEDTVNLPGNISLPLSSTLIPQQGKIDAIFTTNHYAKPVIAQLNWANRSGILQLTEQQSQMPLLFLPWQLYDQYLTIKQGNWRWHNGDQLLSGKIDLRLANWRDNLADMRISGRANMLTTGGEGKANLVLTIEQGKLDWLNSHIPFQLMGQVKINDLIIDMRTPTLISGPLLSPRITFLPSSLIRMYGKINKTLMLDELRLPLAGTYLTAQGVTGRLQAIADTTDSYWGHAQLPPP
;
A
#
# COMPACT_ATOMS: atom_id res chain seq x y z
N MET A 1 -61.05 -26.81 29.77
CA MET A 1 -60.04 -25.79 30.16
C MET A 1 -58.68 -26.35 30.63
N PRO A 2 -58.53 -27.45 31.41
CA PRO A 2 -57.22 -27.88 31.93
C PRO A 2 -56.27 -28.53 30.90
N LYS A 3 -56.82 -29.10 29.81
CA LYS A 3 -56.01 -29.72 28.74
C LYS A 3 -55.26 -28.67 27.89
N LEU A 4 -55.86 -27.51 27.64
CA LEU A 4 -55.26 -26.43 26.84
C LEU A 4 -54.03 -25.82 27.55
N ILE A 5 -54.14 -25.62 28.87
CA ILE A 5 -53.04 -25.12 29.72
C ILE A 5 -51.86 -26.10 29.72
N LYS A 6 -52.11 -27.42 29.80
CA LYS A 6 -51.06 -28.43 29.70
C LYS A 6 -50.31 -28.37 28.35
N TYR A 7 -51.00 -28.18 27.24
CA TYR A 7 -50.36 -28.07 25.92
C TYR A 7 -49.54 -26.78 25.77
N ILE A 8 -50.02 -25.66 26.32
CA ILE A 8 -49.27 -24.38 26.31
C ILE A 8 -47.99 -24.50 27.15
N ILE A 9 -48.07 -25.11 28.34
CA ILE A 9 -46.89 -25.34 29.19
C ILE A 9 -45.89 -26.27 28.49
N LEU A 10 -46.37 -27.38 27.89
CA LEU A 10 -45.52 -28.31 27.15
C LEU A 10 -44.83 -27.63 25.96
N LEU A 11 -45.57 -26.80 25.20
CA LEU A 11 -45.01 -26.01 24.11
C LEU A 11 -43.90 -25.06 24.60
N PHE A 12 -44.13 -24.36 25.73
CA PHE A 12 -43.14 -23.45 26.30
C PHE A 12 -41.87 -24.18 26.74
N ILE A 13 -42.02 -25.37 27.36
CA ILE A 13 -40.89 -26.22 27.75
C ILE A 13 -40.12 -26.70 26.52
N ILE A 14 -40.82 -27.16 25.48
CA ILE A 14 -40.18 -27.59 24.22
C ILE A 14 -39.43 -26.42 23.58
N LEU A 15 -40.06 -25.25 23.48
CA LEU A 15 -39.43 -24.05 22.93
C LEU A 15 -38.19 -23.64 23.73
N PHE A 16 -38.29 -23.69 25.06
CA PHE A 16 -37.17 -23.40 25.96
C PHE A 16 -35.99 -24.36 25.73
N PHE A 17 -36.25 -25.67 25.64
CA PHE A 17 -35.21 -26.65 25.34
C PHE A 17 -34.63 -26.48 23.93
N ILE A 18 -35.44 -26.14 22.92
CA ILE A 18 -34.97 -25.82 21.57
C ILE A 18 -34.04 -24.61 21.58
N VAL A 19 -34.41 -23.54 22.28
CA VAL A 19 -33.57 -22.32 22.36
C VAL A 19 -32.25 -22.62 23.06
N ILE A 20 -32.26 -23.36 24.18
CA ILE A 20 -31.05 -23.72 24.91
C ILE A 20 -30.14 -24.63 24.07
N THR A 21 -30.69 -25.68 23.46
CA THR A 21 -29.90 -26.61 22.63
C THR A 21 -29.36 -25.92 21.38
N SER A 22 -30.15 -25.02 20.77
CA SER A 22 -29.69 -24.16 19.67
C SER A 22 -28.54 -23.24 20.10
N TRP A 23 -28.61 -22.66 21.30
CA TRP A 23 -27.54 -21.82 21.86
C TRP A 23 -26.22 -22.59 22.04
N PHE A 24 -26.27 -23.76 22.68
CA PHE A 24 -25.06 -24.58 22.90
C PHE A 24 -24.47 -25.14 21.61
N SER A 25 -25.27 -25.28 20.55
CA SER A 25 -24.81 -25.77 19.25
C SER A 25 -24.31 -24.67 18.31
N ILE A 26 -24.32 -23.39 18.70
CA ILE A 26 -23.84 -22.26 17.86
C ILE A 26 -22.48 -22.55 17.20
N PRO A 27 -21.43 -22.99 17.92
CA PRO A 27 -20.13 -23.26 17.31
C PRO A 27 -20.13 -24.36 16.24
N HIS A 28 -21.18 -25.17 16.15
CA HIS A 28 -21.28 -26.28 15.20
C HIS A 28 -22.11 -25.93 13.96
N TRP A 29 -23.19 -25.16 14.12
CA TRP A 29 -24.08 -24.81 13.00
C TRP A 29 -23.73 -23.46 12.37
N LEU A 30 -23.29 -22.47 13.16
CA LEU A 30 -23.00 -21.12 12.66
C LEU A 30 -21.87 -21.13 11.61
N PRO A 31 -20.77 -21.90 11.78
CA PRO A 31 -19.78 -22.08 10.71
C PRO A 31 -20.37 -22.53 9.38
N ARG A 32 -21.31 -23.50 9.40
CA ARG A 32 -21.94 -24.00 8.17
C ARG A 32 -22.84 -22.96 7.52
N VAL A 33 -23.59 -22.20 8.32
CA VAL A 33 -24.46 -21.14 7.80
C VAL A 33 -23.64 -19.94 7.29
N SER A 34 -22.50 -19.65 7.92
CA SER A 34 -21.62 -18.55 7.51
C SER A 34 -21.04 -18.73 6.11
N GLN A 35 -21.01 -19.96 5.57
CA GLN A 35 -20.58 -20.24 4.19
C GLN A 35 -21.44 -19.55 3.12
N LEU A 36 -22.67 -19.11 3.45
CA LEU A 36 -23.49 -18.31 2.55
C LEU A 36 -22.97 -16.87 2.36
N TRP A 37 -22.24 -16.35 3.34
CA TRP A 37 -21.77 -14.96 3.38
C TRP A 37 -20.25 -14.86 3.24
N LEU A 38 -19.53 -15.93 3.56
CA LEU A 38 -18.09 -16.01 3.40
C LEU A 38 -17.69 -16.43 1.98
N PRO A 39 -16.50 -16.04 1.51
CA PRO A 39 -15.96 -16.52 0.24
C PRO A 39 -15.89 -18.04 0.18
N LYS A 40 -15.97 -18.62 -1.03
CA LYS A 40 -15.76 -20.06 -1.20
C LYS A 40 -14.38 -20.47 -0.68
N GLY A 41 -14.33 -21.59 0.05
CA GLY A 41 -13.11 -22.08 0.68
C GLY A 41 -12.79 -21.45 2.04
N ALA A 42 -13.57 -20.45 2.49
CA ALA A 42 -13.46 -19.90 3.83
C ALA A 42 -14.22 -20.74 4.86
N THR A 43 -13.60 -20.98 6.01
CA THR A 43 -14.21 -21.67 7.15
C THR A 43 -14.11 -20.80 8.39
N LEU A 44 -15.25 -20.58 9.05
CA LEU A 44 -15.33 -19.88 10.33
C LEU A 44 -15.22 -20.89 11.49
N SER A 45 -14.37 -20.61 12.46
CA SER A 45 -14.31 -21.32 13.73
C SER A 45 -14.42 -20.33 14.88
N MET A 46 -15.11 -20.70 15.96
CA MET A 46 -15.25 -19.83 17.11
C MET A 46 -15.48 -20.61 18.40
N THR A 47 -15.18 -19.95 19.50
CA THR A 47 -15.53 -20.41 20.85
C THR A 47 -17.02 -20.23 21.14
N LEU A 48 -17.52 -20.94 22.16
CA LEU A 48 -18.92 -20.84 22.57
C LEU A 48 -19.26 -19.41 23.03
N PRO A 49 -20.27 -18.74 22.42
CA PRO A 49 -20.68 -17.42 22.84
C PRO A 49 -21.24 -17.42 24.26
N LYS A 50 -20.81 -16.46 25.08
CA LYS A 50 -21.28 -16.26 26.44
C LYS A 50 -22.14 -15.00 26.50
N ILE A 51 -23.33 -15.11 27.06
CA ILE A 51 -24.16 -13.95 27.38
C ILE A 51 -23.64 -13.35 28.69
N THR A 52 -23.30 -12.08 28.66
CA THR A 52 -22.86 -11.30 29.83
C THR A 52 -23.75 -10.08 30.01
N GLY A 53 -23.62 -9.36 31.13
CA GLY A 53 -24.32 -8.09 31.33
C GLY A 53 -23.94 -7.00 30.31
N GLN A 54 -22.86 -7.20 29.55
CA GLN A 54 -22.37 -6.28 28.52
C GLN A 54 -22.80 -6.68 27.11
N GLY A 55 -23.44 -7.84 26.92
CA GLY A 55 -23.81 -8.37 25.60
C GLY A 55 -23.31 -9.81 25.38
N ILE A 56 -23.27 -10.22 24.12
CA ILE A 56 -22.76 -11.53 23.69
C ILE A 56 -21.26 -11.41 23.48
N VAL A 57 -20.48 -12.25 24.18
CA VAL A 57 -19.02 -12.27 24.12
C VAL A 57 -18.54 -13.58 23.49
N VAL A 58 -17.64 -13.48 22.52
CA VAL A 58 -16.94 -14.60 21.88
C VAL A 58 -15.44 -14.40 22.14
N ALA A 59 -14.82 -15.34 22.85
CA ALA A 59 -13.43 -15.20 23.30
C ALA A 59 -12.44 -15.24 22.13
N ASP A 60 -12.62 -16.22 21.25
CA ASP A 60 -11.81 -16.41 20.05
C ASP A 60 -12.73 -16.72 18.86
N MET A 61 -12.46 -16.05 17.73
CA MET A 61 -13.08 -16.28 16.43
C MET A 61 -12.01 -16.23 15.35
N GLN A 62 -12.09 -17.13 14.37
CA GLN A 62 -11.11 -17.26 13.30
C GLN A 62 -11.82 -17.56 11.97
N ILE A 63 -11.34 -16.96 10.90
CA ILE A 63 -11.70 -17.27 9.52
C ILE A 63 -10.44 -17.78 8.83
N ALA A 64 -10.48 -19.01 8.35
CA ALA A 64 -9.39 -19.63 7.59
C ALA A 64 -9.79 -19.79 6.12
N LEU A 65 -8.86 -19.56 5.19
CA LEU A 65 -8.96 -19.93 3.78
C LEU A 65 -8.15 -21.21 3.59
N GLY A 66 -8.81 -22.36 3.49
CA GLY A 66 -8.12 -23.65 3.48
C GLY A 66 -7.28 -23.86 4.74
N SER A 67 -5.95 -23.91 4.59
CA SER A 67 -4.99 -24.00 5.70
C SER A 67 -4.43 -22.65 6.17
N CYS A 68 -4.84 -21.54 5.56
CA CYS A 68 -4.34 -20.20 5.84
C CYS A 68 -5.26 -19.49 6.84
N GLU A 69 -4.74 -19.10 8.00
CA GLU A 69 -5.48 -18.28 8.96
C GLU A 69 -5.57 -16.85 8.45
N TRP A 70 -6.69 -16.50 7.81
CA TRP A 70 -6.86 -15.19 7.18
C TRP A 70 -7.19 -14.13 8.21
N VAL A 71 -8.20 -14.35 9.06
CA VAL A 71 -8.62 -13.39 10.08
C VAL A 71 -8.71 -14.08 11.42
N LYS A 72 -8.12 -13.48 12.45
CA LYS A 72 -8.30 -13.87 13.85
C LYS A 72 -8.81 -12.69 14.65
N VAL A 73 -9.83 -12.93 15.47
CA VAL A 73 -10.49 -11.92 16.31
C VAL A 73 -10.51 -12.42 17.75
N ASP A 74 -9.98 -11.61 18.65
CA ASP A 74 -9.96 -11.91 20.09
C ASP A 74 -10.94 -10.99 20.84
N GLN A 75 -11.69 -11.57 21.78
CA GLN A 75 -12.65 -10.90 22.66
C GLN A 75 -13.67 -10.04 21.90
N LEU A 76 -14.40 -10.66 20.97
CA LEU A 76 -15.50 -10.00 20.26
C LEU A 76 -16.71 -9.88 21.19
N THR A 77 -17.17 -8.66 21.42
CA THR A 77 -18.38 -8.33 22.17
C THR A 77 -19.40 -7.68 21.25
N VAL A 78 -20.60 -8.23 21.18
CA VAL A 78 -21.72 -7.67 20.43
C VAL A 78 -22.83 -7.32 21.40
N SER A 79 -23.23 -6.06 21.38
CA SER A 79 -24.35 -5.55 22.17
C SER A 79 -25.25 -4.68 21.30
N SER A 80 -26.40 -4.31 21.85
CA SER A 80 -27.44 -3.58 21.13
C SER A 80 -27.99 -2.50 22.05
N ALA A 81 -28.03 -1.25 21.58
CA ALA A 81 -28.71 -0.19 22.28
C ALA A 81 -30.23 -0.47 22.29
N THR A 82 -30.86 -0.42 23.46
CA THR A 82 -32.24 -0.89 23.70
C THR A 82 -33.32 -0.02 23.06
N LYS A 83 -32.98 1.13 22.46
CA LYS A 83 -33.95 2.05 21.84
C LYS A 83 -34.06 1.78 20.34
N TRP A 84 -35.29 1.75 19.84
CA TRP A 84 -35.58 1.68 18.41
C TRP A 84 -35.26 3.03 17.74
N PRO A 85 -34.57 3.06 16.59
CA PRO A 85 -33.98 1.93 15.85
C PRO A 85 -32.73 1.36 16.53
N THR A 86 -32.62 0.03 16.53
CA THR A 86 -31.52 -0.71 17.15
C THR A 86 -30.17 -0.29 16.57
N LYS A 87 -29.28 0.22 17.43
CA LYS A 87 -27.87 0.47 17.09
C LYS A 87 -27.02 -0.69 17.63
N TRP A 88 -26.34 -1.40 16.74
CA TRP A 88 -25.39 -2.46 17.12
C TRP A 88 -24.08 -1.84 17.60
N ILE A 89 -23.54 -2.34 18.71
CA ILE A 89 -22.25 -1.93 19.23
C ILE A 89 -21.38 -3.18 19.27
N ILE A 90 -20.36 -3.22 18.43
CA ILE A 90 -19.44 -4.33 18.23
C ILE A 90 -18.05 -3.87 18.69
N ASN A 91 -17.46 -4.58 19.63
CA ASN A 91 -16.11 -4.29 20.12
C ASN A 91 -15.25 -5.53 19.97
N ALA A 92 -14.03 -5.39 19.48
CA ALA A 92 -13.02 -6.45 19.45
C ALA A 92 -11.73 -5.95 20.09
N GLN A 93 -11.10 -6.76 20.94
CA GLN A 93 -9.84 -6.39 21.58
C GLN A 93 -8.69 -6.41 20.56
N SER A 94 -8.66 -7.43 19.70
CA SER A 94 -7.64 -7.59 18.68
C SER A 94 -8.27 -8.19 17.42
N LEU A 95 -7.84 -7.69 16.26
CA LEU A 95 -8.10 -8.30 14.97
C LEU A 95 -6.80 -8.37 14.18
N VAL A 96 -6.39 -9.58 13.81
CA VAL A 96 -5.23 -9.81 12.95
C VAL A 96 -5.73 -10.32 11.61
N SER A 97 -5.31 -9.68 10.52
CA SER A 97 -5.61 -10.11 9.15
C SER A 97 -4.32 -10.41 8.39
N ASP A 98 -4.15 -11.64 7.93
CA ASP A 98 -3.04 -12.02 7.04
C ASP A 98 -3.48 -11.95 5.57
N ASN A 99 -3.14 -10.84 4.92
CA ASN A 99 -3.56 -10.60 3.54
C ASN A 99 -2.78 -11.46 2.54
N ASN A 100 -1.73 -12.18 2.94
CA ASN A 100 -1.11 -13.19 2.08
C ASN A 100 -2.09 -14.34 1.77
N CYS A 101 -3.05 -14.61 2.66
CA CYS A 101 -4.08 -15.63 2.46
C CYS A 101 -5.03 -15.30 1.31
N LEU A 102 -5.17 -14.02 0.93
CA LEU A 102 -6.06 -13.61 -0.17
C LEU A 102 -5.67 -14.23 -1.52
N SER A 103 -4.41 -14.63 -1.69
CA SER A 103 -3.95 -15.36 -2.87
C SER A 103 -4.60 -16.74 -3.05
N GLN A 104 -5.22 -17.30 -2.00
CA GLN A 104 -5.92 -18.59 -2.02
C GLN A 104 -7.40 -18.46 -2.37
N LEU A 105 -7.92 -17.22 -2.47
CA LEU A 105 -9.28 -17.00 -2.94
C LEU A 105 -9.37 -17.50 -4.38
N THR A 106 -10.26 -18.47 -4.60
CA THR A 106 -10.53 -18.99 -5.92
C THR A 106 -11.55 -18.06 -6.57
N ASP A 107 -11.15 -17.38 -7.64
CA ASP A 107 -12.08 -16.65 -8.50
C ASP A 107 -13.02 -17.68 -9.14
N ASP A 108 -14.23 -17.80 -8.60
CA ASP A 108 -15.33 -18.17 -9.45
C ASP A 108 -15.49 -17.06 -10.49
N GLN A 109 -15.78 -17.43 -11.73
CA GLN A 109 -16.03 -16.55 -12.86
C GLN A 109 -17.03 -15.44 -12.50
N ALA A 110 -16.55 -14.37 -11.89
CA ALA A 110 -17.33 -13.19 -11.62
C ALA A 110 -17.20 -12.34 -12.87
N THR A 111 -18.29 -12.22 -13.63
CA THR A 111 -18.62 -10.93 -14.22
C THR A 111 -18.20 -9.85 -13.22
N GLN A 112 -17.19 -9.05 -13.58
CA GLN A 112 -16.69 -7.93 -12.80
C GLN A 112 -17.87 -6.98 -12.57
N SER A 113 -18.64 -7.28 -11.52
CA SER A 113 -19.76 -6.47 -11.09
C SER A 113 -19.13 -5.28 -10.42
N GLU A 114 -19.41 -4.10 -10.95
CA GLU A 114 -18.86 -2.84 -10.47
C GLU A 114 -19.15 -2.69 -8.97
N ILE A 115 -18.12 -2.51 -8.15
CA ILE A 115 -18.29 -2.40 -6.69
C ILE A 115 -18.89 -1.02 -6.39
N ASP A 116 -20.19 -0.98 -6.08
CA ASP A 116 -20.85 0.25 -5.61
C ASP A 116 -20.81 0.33 -4.09
N ILE A 117 -19.94 1.19 -3.54
CA ILE A 117 -19.79 1.37 -2.09
C ILE A 117 -21.10 1.90 -1.51
N LYS A 118 -21.86 2.71 -2.25
CA LYS A 118 -23.16 3.21 -1.80
C LYS A 118 -24.13 2.05 -1.58
N GLN A 119 -24.19 1.11 -2.53
CA GLN A 119 -25.03 -0.07 -2.39
C GLN A 119 -24.61 -0.91 -1.18
N ILE A 120 -23.30 -1.12 -0.98
CA ILE A 120 -22.79 -1.85 0.20
C ILE A 120 -23.23 -1.15 1.50
N LEU A 121 -23.09 0.18 1.60
CA LEU A 121 -23.50 0.93 2.79
C LEU A 121 -25.00 0.81 3.10
N THR A 122 -25.85 0.70 2.09
CA THR A 122 -27.30 0.49 2.30
C THR A 122 -27.64 -0.89 2.87
N THR A 123 -26.75 -1.89 2.70
CA THR A 123 -26.95 -3.23 3.27
C THR A 123 -26.50 -3.35 4.72
N ILE A 124 -25.69 -2.40 5.21
CA ILE A 124 -25.16 -2.42 6.56
C ILE A 124 -26.14 -1.73 7.52
N PRO A 125 -26.57 -2.39 8.62
CA PRO A 125 -27.43 -1.78 9.62
C PRO A 125 -26.70 -0.67 10.39
N SER A 126 -27.44 0.16 11.13
CA SER A 126 -26.78 1.13 12.02
C SER A 126 -25.93 0.41 13.06
N MET A 127 -24.63 0.70 13.04
CA MET A 127 -23.66 0.04 13.90
C MET A 127 -22.50 0.93 14.28
N GLU A 128 -21.84 0.59 15.37
CA GLU A 128 -20.55 1.08 15.79
C GLU A 128 -19.65 -0.12 16.02
N LEU A 129 -18.51 -0.16 15.32
CA LEU A 129 -17.49 -1.18 15.43
C LEU A 129 -16.21 -0.53 15.93
N THR A 130 -15.71 -0.98 17.08
CA THR A 130 -14.39 -0.62 17.59
C THR A 130 -13.50 -1.85 17.63
N ILE A 131 -12.35 -1.76 16.98
CA ILE A 131 -11.26 -2.74 17.08
C ILE A 131 -10.12 -2.03 17.79
N GLU A 132 -9.80 -2.43 19.03
CA GLU A 132 -8.77 -1.76 19.84
C GLU A 132 -7.37 -1.95 19.26
N GLN A 133 -7.08 -3.12 18.69
CA GLN A 133 -5.82 -3.41 18.01
C GLN A 133 -6.05 -4.16 16.69
N LEU A 134 -6.02 -3.42 15.58
CA LEU A 134 -6.00 -3.98 14.23
C LEU A 134 -4.54 -4.18 13.79
N VAL A 135 -4.20 -5.37 13.28
CA VAL A 135 -2.90 -5.67 12.66
C VAL A 135 -3.13 -6.29 11.29
N LEU A 136 -2.49 -5.73 10.26
CA LEU A 136 -2.56 -6.21 8.89
C LEU A 136 -1.19 -6.77 8.48
N HIS A 137 -1.09 -8.05 8.14
CA HIS A 137 0.12 -8.61 7.53
C HIS A 137 0.04 -8.53 5.99
N PRO A 138 1.14 -8.20 5.30
CA PRO A 138 2.50 -7.98 5.80
C PRO A 138 2.82 -6.51 6.17
N TRP A 139 1.81 -5.69 6.49
CA TRP A 139 1.94 -4.25 6.77
C TRP A 139 1.67 -3.89 8.24
N PRO A 140 2.45 -4.43 9.21
CA PRO A 140 2.21 -4.19 10.62
C PRO A 140 2.39 -2.70 11.00
N PHE A 141 3.03 -1.90 10.16
CA PHE A 141 3.14 -0.46 10.37
C PHE A 141 1.77 0.25 10.33
N LEU A 142 0.75 -0.34 9.69
CA LEU A 142 -0.63 0.15 9.69
C LEU A 142 -1.40 -0.17 10.98
N ALA A 143 -0.77 -0.83 11.96
CA ALA A 143 -1.44 -1.25 13.16
C ALA A 143 -1.93 -0.07 14.02
N GLY A 144 -3.10 -0.25 14.63
CA GLY A 144 -3.73 0.77 15.45
C GLY A 144 -5.16 0.43 15.83
N LYS A 145 -5.83 1.37 16.49
CA LYS A 145 -7.25 1.31 16.79
C LYS A 145 -8.05 1.70 15.55
N LEU A 146 -9.10 0.93 15.24
CA LEU A 146 -10.05 1.25 14.17
C LEU A 146 -11.45 1.41 14.75
N GLN A 147 -12.10 2.52 14.42
CA GLN A 147 -13.49 2.81 14.73
C GLN A 147 -14.26 3.05 13.44
N LEU A 148 -15.38 2.36 13.31
CA LEU A 148 -16.28 2.44 12.17
C LEU A 148 -17.69 2.70 12.71
N GLN A 149 -18.34 3.74 12.24
CA GLN A 149 -19.71 4.05 12.61
C GLN A 149 -20.57 4.20 11.36
N VAL A 150 -21.66 3.43 11.29
CA VAL A 150 -22.69 3.54 10.26
C VAL A 150 -23.96 4.09 10.89
N SER A 151 -24.39 5.27 10.44
CA SER A 151 -25.62 5.90 10.90
C SER A 151 -26.86 5.21 10.36
N GLN A 152 -28.02 5.57 10.90
CA GLN A 152 -29.33 5.11 10.37
C GLN A 152 -29.62 5.65 8.96
N SER A 153 -28.98 6.76 8.57
CA SER A 153 -29.05 7.31 7.22
C SER A 153 -27.94 6.77 6.30
N HIS A 154 -27.30 5.66 6.69
CA HIS A 154 -26.21 5.01 5.96
C HIS A 154 -24.97 5.89 5.73
N HIS A 155 -24.73 6.86 6.62
CA HIS A 155 -23.48 7.60 6.63
C HIS A 155 -22.41 6.82 7.36
N LEU A 156 -21.26 6.62 6.70
CA LEU A 156 -20.08 5.99 7.26
C LEU A 156 -19.13 7.05 7.83
N HIS A 157 -18.66 6.84 9.05
CA HIS A 157 -17.52 7.51 9.65
C HIS A 157 -16.44 6.46 9.94
N ILE A 158 -15.22 6.73 9.51
CA ILE A 158 -14.04 5.91 9.76
C ILE A 158 -13.04 6.75 10.54
N ASP A 159 -12.59 6.22 11.67
CA ASP A 159 -11.48 6.77 12.44
C ASP A 159 -10.47 5.67 12.73
N SER A 160 -9.27 5.80 12.18
CA SER A 160 -8.15 4.90 12.42
C SER A 160 -7.04 5.67 13.12
N GLN A 161 -6.64 5.19 14.30
CA GLN A 161 -5.63 5.80 15.17
C GLN A 161 -4.51 4.80 15.44
N GLY A 162 -3.41 4.93 14.71
CA GLY A 162 -2.19 4.15 14.89
C GLY A 162 -0.97 5.04 15.13
N GLN A 163 0.16 4.42 15.49
CA GLN A 163 1.42 5.15 15.72
C GLN A 163 1.99 5.75 14.43
N ASN A 164 1.82 5.04 13.31
CA ASN A 164 2.34 5.45 12.01
C ASN A 164 1.26 5.89 11.04
N VAL A 165 -0.01 5.59 11.31
CA VAL A 165 -1.13 5.99 10.44
C VAL A 165 -2.24 6.56 11.27
N GLN A 166 -2.69 7.75 10.89
CA GLN A 166 -3.94 8.33 11.37
C GLN A 166 -4.80 8.67 10.18
N PHE A 167 -6.06 8.28 10.21
CA PHE A 167 -6.97 8.46 9.09
C PHE A 167 -8.38 8.69 9.59
N VAL A 168 -8.96 9.84 9.21
CA VAL A 168 -10.35 10.18 9.52
C VAL A 168 -11.07 10.49 8.23
N ALA A 169 -12.19 9.82 8.01
CA ALA A 169 -13.00 10.03 6.82
C ALA A 169 -14.49 9.84 7.10
N ARG A 170 -15.33 10.54 6.36
CA ARG A 170 -16.79 10.47 6.49
C ARG A 170 -17.50 10.57 5.16
N THR A 171 -18.63 9.90 5.02
CA THR A 171 -19.54 10.15 3.89
C THR A 171 -20.32 11.45 4.09
N THR A 172 -20.60 12.13 2.99
CA THR A 172 -21.41 13.34 2.92
C THR A 172 -22.82 13.01 2.42
N THR A 173 -23.71 14.00 2.48
CA THR A 173 -25.09 13.89 1.98
C THR A 173 -25.19 13.81 0.45
N ALA A 174 -24.10 14.12 -0.28
CA ALA A 174 -24.03 14.11 -1.73
C ALA A 174 -23.40 12.83 -2.31
N ASP A 175 -23.37 11.73 -1.54
CA ASP A 175 -22.73 10.46 -1.91
C ASP A 175 -21.21 10.55 -2.17
N TYR A 176 -20.52 11.47 -1.49
CA TYR A 176 -19.06 11.55 -1.47
C TYR A 176 -18.48 11.05 -0.15
N PHE A 177 -17.37 10.33 -0.23
CA PHE A 177 -16.47 10.01 0.86
C PHE A 177 -15.42 11.12 1.01
N ASN A 178 -15.47 11.84 2.12
CA ASN A 178 -14.54 12.92 2.44
C ASN A 178 -13.46 12.44 3.40
N ILE A 179 -12.19 12.50 2.98
CA ILE A 179 -11.04 12.28 3.86
C ILE A 179 -10.73 13.59 4.55
N GLU A 180 -10.93 13.68 5.85
CA GLU A 180 -10.77 14.91 6.65
C GLU A 180 -9.33 15.10 7.14
N HIS A 181 -8.67 13.98 7.45
CA HIS A 181 -7.29 13.96 7.94
C HIS A 181 -6.63 12.66 7.53
N MET A 182 -5.41 12.75 7.00
CA MET A 182 -4.53 11.61 6.78
C MET A 182 -3.11 11.98 7.19
N PHE A 183 -2.54 11.18 8.07
CA PHE A 183 -1.14 11.21 8.44
C PHE A 183 -0.55 9.82 8.26
N LEU A 184 0.64 9.78 7.67
CA LEU A 184 1.39 8.56 7.43
C LEU A 184 2.85 8.80 7.80
N ARG A 185 3.43 7.90 8.60
CA ARG A 185 4.87 7.83 8.88
C ARG A 185 5.43 6.55 8.26
N LEU A 186 6.42 6.70 7.39
CA LEU A 186 7.15 5.60 6.78
C LEU A 186 8.62 5.75 7.19
N ASN A 187 9.06 4.90 8.13
CA ASN A 187 10.37 5.04 8.78
C ASN A 187 10.51 6.44 9.41
N GLU A 188 11.48 7.21 8.95
CA GLU A 188 11.78 8.57 9.40
C GLU A 188 10.97 9.65 8.65
N ASP A 189 10.30 9.29 7.56
CA ASP A 189 9.57 10.22 6.70
C ASP A 189 8.11 10.32 7.13
N THR A 190 7.53 11.52 7.02
CA THR A 190 6.11 11.73 7.29
C THR A 190 5.40 12.44 6.15
N VAL A 191 4.17 12.01 5.90
CA VAL A 191 3.25 12.58 4.93
C VAL A 191 2.02 13.03 5.69
N ASN A 192 1.73 14.32 5.60
CA ASN A 192 0.50 14.89 6.11
C ASN A 192 -0.32 15.38 4.92
N LEU A 193 -1.59 15.03 4.89
CA LEU A 193 -2.52 15.48 3.88
C LEU A 193 -3.45 16.53 4.50
N PRO A 194 -3.13 17.84 4.38
CA PRO A 194 -4.00 18.89 4.87
C PRO A 194 -5.16 19.08 3.90
N GLY A 195 -6.35 18.61 4.28
CA GLY A 195 -7.58 19.02 3.61
C GLY A 195 -8.58 17.90 3.39
N ASN A 196 -9.76 18.34 2.94
CA ASN A 196 -10.91 17.52 2.63
C ASN A 196 -10.79 16.97 1.20
N ILE A 197 -10.50 15.68 1.05
CA ILE A 197 -10.58 15.01 -0.27
C ILE A 197 -11.95 14.35 -0.42
N SER A 198 -12.74 14.83 -1.37
CA SER A 198 -14.03 14.21 -1.71
C SER A 198 -13.90 13.22 -2.87
N LEU A 199 -14.19 11.95 -2.60
CA LEU A 199 -14.23 10.85 -3.58
C LEU A 199 -15.68 10.37 -3.74
N PRO A 200 -16.20 10.10 -4.95
CA PRO A 200 -17.53 9.52 -5.11
C PRO A 200 -17.57 8.10 -4.52
N LEU A 201 -18.73 7.70 -3.99
CA LEU A 201 -18.94 6.35 -3.46
C LEU A 201 -19.09 5.27 -4.56
N SER A 202 -19.17 5.67 -5.83
CA SER A 202 -19.18 4.72 -6.96
C SER A 202 -17.76 4.50 -7.49
N SER A 203 -17.32 3.24 -7.60
CA SER A 203 -15.99 2.88 -8.17
C SER A 203 -15.82 3.21 -9.66
N THR A 204 -16.90 3.64 -10.33
CA THR A 204 -17.02 3.80 -11.79
C THR A 204 -16.25 4.99 -12.33
N LEU A 205 -16.01 6.02 -11.50
CA LEU A 205 -15.49 7.30 -11.95
C LEU A 205 -14.51 7.89 -10.93
N ILE A 206 -13.26 8.11 -11.37
CA ILE A 206 -12.44 9.18 -10.78
C ILE A 206 -13.29 10.46 -10.84
N PRO A 207 -13.34 11.30 -9.80
CA PRO A 207 -14.08 12.56 -9.84
C PRO A 207 -13.81 13.30 -11.14
N GLN A 208 -14.83 13.91 -11.76
CA GLN A 208 -14.61 14.68 -12.99
C GLN A 208 -13.59 15.80 -12.78
N GLN A 209 -13.43 16.31 -11.58
CA GLN A 209 -12.37 17.24 -11.25
C GLN A 209 -12.01 17.09 -9.78
N GLY A 210 -10.79 17.46 -9.42
CA GLY A 210 -10.39 17.48 -8.04
C GLY A 210 -8.98 18.04 -7.84
N LYS A 211 -8.69 18.27 -6.57
CA LYS A 211 -7.41 18.77 -6.10
C LYS A 211 -7.06 18.06 -4.79
N ILE A 212 -5.85 17.54 -4.73
CA ILE A 212 -5.25 16.98 -3.52
C ILE A 212 -3.96 17.73 -3.27
N ASP A 213 -3.84 18.33 -2.08
CA ASP A 213 -2.61 18.94 -1.59
C ASP A 213 -2.08 18.08 -0.42
N ALA A 214 -0.79 17.77 -0.45
CA ALA A 214 -0.11 17.00 0.59
C ALA A 214 1.24 17.62 0.93
N ILE A 215 1.67 17.52 2.19
CA ILE A 215 2.95 18.01 2.69
C ILE A 215 3.79 16.81 3.12
N PHE A 216 4.96 16.70 2.53
CA PHE A 216 5.96 15.67 2.80
C PHE A 216 7.11 16.28 3.58
N THR A 217 7.46 15.65 4.69
CA THR A 217 8.67 15.95 5.45
C THR A 217 9.51 14.68 5.54
N THR A 218 10.80 14.81 5.29
CA THR A 218 11.74 13.69 5.25
C THR A 218 13.05 14.12 5.88
N ASN A 219 13.73 13.19 6.55
CA ASN A 219 15.07 13.46 7.07
C ASN A 219 16.14 13.52 5.96
N HIS A 220 15.79 13.13 4.73
CA HIS A 220 16.69 13.14 3.57
C HIS A 220 16.66 14.45 2.79
N TYR A 221 15.75 15.36 3.11
CA TYR A 221 15.63 16.65 2.43
C TYR A 221 15.23 17.76 3.42
N ALA A 222 16.04 18.80 3.51
CA ALA A 222 15.96 19.77 4.61
C ALA A 222 14.67 20.59 4.65
N LYS A 223 13.98 20.75 3.51
CA LYS A 223 12.78 21.60 3.39
C LYS A 223 11.54 20.75 3.11
N PRO A 224 10.38 21.06 3.70
CA PRO A 224 9.14 20.36 3.37
C PRO A 224 8.81 20.47 1.88
N VAL A 225 8.29 19.39 1.31
CA VAL A 225 7.87 19.31 -0.10
C VAL A 225 6.34 19.27 -0.16
N ILE A 226 5.76 20.15 -0.96
CA ILE A 226 4.33 20.19 -1.23
C ILE A 226 4.07 19.36 -2.48
N ALA A 227 3.21 18.35 -2.38
CA ALA A 227 2.64 17.68 -3.54
C ALA A 227 1.26 18.21 -3.85
N GLN A 228 1.00 18.47 -5.12
CA GLN A 228 -0.29 18.91 -5.61
C GLN A 228 -0.70 18.02 -6.77
N LEU A 229 -1.83 17.33 -6.62
CA LEU A 229 -2.47 16.57 -7.69
C LEU A 229 -3.76 17.31 -8.08
N ASN A 230 -3.78 17.87 -9.29
CA ASN A 230 -4.94 18.56 -9.83
C ASN A 230 -5.41 17.85 -11.09
N TRP A 231 -6.71 17.70 -11.27
CA TRP A 231 -7.24 17.10 -12.49
C TRP A 231 -8.60 17.65 -12.89
N ALA A 232 -8.86 17.51 -14.19
CA ALA A 232 -10.15 17.75 -14.81
C ALA A 232 -10.35 16.73 -15.94
N ASN A 233 -11.53 16.12 -15.95
CA ASN A 233 -11.94 14.99 -16.76
C ASN A 233 -10.94 13.82 -16.64
N ARG A 234 -10.31 13.47 -17.75
CA ARG A 234 -9.39 12.34 -17.90
C ARG A 234 -7.92 12.78 -17.97
N SER A 235 -7.59 13.94 -17.44
CA SER A 235 -6.21 14.46 -17.43
C SER A 235 -5.93 15.32 -16.22
N GLY A 236 -4.67 15.36 -15.82
CA GLY A 236 -4.25 16.16 -14.69
C GLY A 236 -2.75 16.30 -14.61
N ILE A 237 -2.30 16.94 -13.53
CA ILE A 237 -0.90 17.18 -13.24
C ILE A 237 -0.65 16.80 -11.79
N LEU A 238 0.38 15.98 -11.58
CA LEU A 238 1.03 15.81 -10.28
C LEU A 238 2.28 16.68 -10.27
N GLN A 239 2.36 17.60 -9.31
CA GLN A 239 3.50 18.50 -9.14
C GLN A 239 4.05 18.39 -7.72
N LEU A 240 5.38 18.36 -7.59
CA LEU A 240 6.08 18.51 -6.31
C LEU A 240 6.85 19.82 -6.32
N THR A 241 6.71 20.62 -5.27
CA THR A 241 7.43 21.88 -5.06
C THR A 241 8.03 21.92 -3.68
N GLU A 242 9.23 22.47 -3.56
CA GLU A 242 9.77 22.84 -2.25
C GLU A 242 8.92 23.97 -1.65
N GLN A 243 8.65 23.90 -0.34
CA GLN A 243 7.93 24.96 0.36
C GLN A 243 8.65 26.31 0.17
N GLN A 244 7.91 27.34 -0.24
CA GLN A 244 8.41 28.69 -0.59
C GLN A 244 9.22 28.79 -1.89
N SER A 245 9.32 27.71 -2.68
CA SER A 245 9.90 27.75 -4.03
C SER A 245 8.81 27.80 -5.10
N GLN A 246 9.07 28.54 -6.18
CA GLN A 246 8.22 28.54 -7.38
C GLN A 246 8.67 27.51 -8.44
N MET A 247 9.86 26.93 -8.29
CA MET A 247 10.38 25.96 -9.26
C MET A 247 9.98 24.53 -8.84
N PRO A 248 9.23 23.79 -9.67
CA PRO A 248 8.81 22.43 -9.35
C PRO A 248 10.01 21.46 -9.38
N LEU A 249 10.08 20.61 -8.35
CA LEU A 249 11.00 19.46 -8.27
C LEU A 249 10.54 18.33 -9.19
N LEU A 250 9.23 18.17 -9.35
CA LEU A 250 8.63 17.16 -10.19
C LEU A 250 7.37 17.74 -10.86
N PHE A 251 7.18 17.44 -12.14
CA PHE A 251 6.01 17.82 -12.91
C PHE A 251 5.63 16.65 -13.81
N LEU A 252 4.54 15.96 -13.48
CA LEU A 252 4.06 14.78 -14.20
C LEU A 252 2.65 15.04 -14.73
N PRO A 253 2.53 15.46 -16.01
CA PRO A 253 1.23 15.51 -16.67
C PRO A 253 0.79 14.08 -16.96
N TRP A 254 -0.41 13.75 -16.54
CA TRP A 254 -0.98 12.42 -16.73
C TRP A 254 -2.29 12.48 -17.51
N GLN A 255 -2.57 11.40 -18.22
CA GLN A 255 -3.79 11.23 -18.99
C GLN A 255 -4.33 9.81 -18.80
N LEU A 256 -5.64 9.74 -18.67
CA LEU A 256 -6.43 8.55 -18.42
C LEU A 256 -7.09 8.08 -19.71
N TYR A 257 -6.91 6.81 -20.01
CA TYR A 257 -7.58 6.04 -21.05
C TYR A 257 -8.30 4.88 -20.38
N ASP A 258 -9.19 4.19 -21.11
CA ASP A 258 -10.03 3.15 -20.51
C ASP A 258 -9.21 2.03 -19.83
N GLN A 259 -8.09 1.62 -20.44
CA GLN A 259 -7.20 0.58 -19.91
C GLN A 259 -5.82 1.09 -19.45
N TYR A 260 -5.51 2.36 -19.67
CA TYR A 260 -4.17 2.90 -19.43
C TYR A 260 -4.19 4.24 -18.70
N LEU A 261 -3.26 4.44 -17.78
CA LEU A 261 -2.82 5.76 -17.34
C LEU A 261 -1.44 6.01 -17.95
N THR A 262 -1.25 7.17 -18.57
CA THR A 262 0.04 7.54 -19.16
C THR A 262 0.53 8.84 -18.58
N ILE A 263 1.83 8.91 -18.31
CA ILE A 263 2.59 10.14 -18.10
C ILE A 263 3.49 10.30 -19.32
N LYS A 264 3.44 11.45 -19.97
CA LYS A 264 4.29 11.76 -21.13
C LYS A 264 5.00 13.08 -20.91
N GLN A 265 6.29 13.13 -21.22
CA GLN A 265 7.10 14.34 -21.06
C GLN A 265 7.04 14.91 -19.64
N GLY A 266 6.96 14.03 -18.64
CA GLY A 266 7.16 14.42 -17.25
C GLY A 266 8.57 14.95 -17.07
N ASN A 267 8.75 15.91 -16.16
CA ASN A 267 10.04 16.54 -15.89
C ASN A 267 10.35 16.42 -14.40
N TRP A 268 11.61 16.24 -14.07
CA TRP A 268 12.05 16.23 -12.69
C TRP A 268 13.40 16.94 -12.55
N ARG A 269 13.63 17.48 -11.36
CA ARG A 269 14.87 18.13 -10.98
C ARG A 269 15.11 17.99 -9.48
N TRP A 270 16.36 17.80 -9.10
CA TRP A 270 16.80 17.74 -7.73
C TRP A 270 18.19 18.33 -7.59
N HIS A 271 18.49 18.97 -6.47
CA HIS A 271 19.84 19.40 -6.14
C HIS A 271 20.47 18.41 -5.17
N ASN A 272 21.64 17.88 -5.52
CA ASN A 272 22.46 17.07 -4.65
C ASN A 272 23.84 17.72 -4.50
N GLY A 273 24.04 18.47 -3.41
CA GLY A 273 25.18 19.37 -3.29
C GLY A 273 25.21 20.38 -4.44
N ASP A 274 26.35 20.50 -5.10
CA ASP A 274 26.54 21.40 -6.25
C ASP A 274 25.98 20.84 -7.58
N GLN A 275 25.52 19.59 -7.58
CA GLN A 275 25.04 18.93 -8.78
C GLN A 275 23.52 19.09 -8.94
N LEU A 276 23.10 19.67 -10.07
CA LEU A 276 21.71 19.62 -10.53
C LEU A 276 21.47 18.30 -11.27
N LEU A 277 20.67 17.43 -10.67
CA LEU A 277 20.12 16.23 -11.31
C LEU A 277 18.80 16.62 -11.97
N SER A 278 18.60 16.28 -13.24
CA SER A 278 17.34 16.57 -13.93
C SER A 278 17.08 15.63 -15.07
N GLY A 279 15.83 15.50 -15.50
CA GLY A 279 15.52 14.71 -16.67
C GLY A 279 14.04 14.63 -16.97
N LYS A 280 13.71 13.66 -17.82
CA LYS A 280 12.36 13.38 -18.29
C LYS A 280 11.88 12.00 -17.87
N ILE A 281 10.57 11.87 -17.77
CA ILE A 281 9.87 10.66 -17.36
C ILE A 281 8.70 10.42 -18.32
N ASP A 282 8.65 9.24 -18.91
CA ASP A 282 7.52 8.70 -19.65
C ASP A 282 7.11 7.38 -19.00
N LEU A 283 5.86 7.26 -18.54
CA LEU A 283 5.35 6.06 -17.86
C LEU A 283 3.98 5.66 -18.41
N ARG A 284 3.71 4.36 -18.41
CA ARG A 284 2.40 3.80 -18.70
C ARG A 284 2.06 2.72 -17.68
N LEU A 285 0.90 2.88 -17.06
CA LEU A 285 0.26 1.91 -16.19
C LEU A 285 -0.95 1.32 -16.91
N ALA A 286 -0.96 0.00 -17.13
CA ALA A 286 -2.07 -0.72 -17.76
C ALA A 286 -2.87 -1.50 -16.73
N ASN A 287 -4.13 -1.84 -17.07
CA ASN A 287 -5.07 -2.62 -16.25
C ASN A 287 -5.35 -2.02 -14.87
N TRP A 288 -5.20 -0.71 -14.73
CA TRP A 288 -5.33 0.00 -13.46
C TRP A 288 -6.78 0.03 -12.93
N ARG A 289 -7.78 -0.22 -13.79
CA ARG A 289 -9.21 -0.28 -13.42
C ARG A 289 -9.69 -1.70 -13.14
N ASP A 290 -9.16 -2.67 -13.87
CA ASP A 290 -9.78 -3.99 -13.97
C ASP A 290 -9.39 -4.89 -12.78
N ASN A 291 -8.10 -4.94 -12.45
CA ASN A 291 -7.61 -5.76 -11.35
C ASN A 291 -6.29 -5.21 -10.82
N LEU A 292 -6.26 -4.88 -9.52
CA LEU A 292 -5.05 -4.40 -8.82
C LEU A 292 -3.90 -5.42 -8.88
N ALA A 293 -4.19 -6.73 -8.97
CA ALA A 293 -3.18 -7.79 -9.10
C ALA A 293 -2.63 -7.93 -10.54
N ASP A 294 -3.34 -7.41 -11.54
CA ASP A 294 -2.96 -7.46 -12.95
C ASP A 294 -2.44 -6.13 -13.51
N MET A 295 -2.23 -5.14 -12.65
CA MET A 295 -1.62 -3.87 -13.04
C MET A 295 -0.23 -4.10 -13.63
N ARG A 296 0.04 -3.49 -14.79
CA ARG A 296 1.34 -3.56 -15.47
C ARG A 296 1.95 -2.17 -15.60
N ILE A 297 3.21 -2.00 -15.21
CA ILE A 297 3.97 -0.76 -15.36
C ILE A 297 5.02 -0.90 -16.46
N SER A 298 5.19 0.15 -17.24
CA SER A 298 6.19 0.27 -18.31
C SER A 298 6.62 1.73 -18.45
N GLY A 299 7.81 1.98 -18.96
CA GLY A 299 8.26 3.35 -19.22
C GLY A 299 9.76 3.55 -19.23
N ARG A 300 10.14 4.82 -19.24
CA ARG A 300 11.52 5.27 -19.33
C ARG A 300 11.68 6.56 -18.55
N ALA A 301 12.77 6.66 -17.80
CA ALA A 301 13.22 7.92 -17.22
C ALA A 301 14.68 8.15 -17.62
N ASN A 302 15.10 9.41 -17.67
CA ASN A 302 16.51 9.74 -17.78
C ASN A 302 16.96 10.70 -16.69
N MET A 303 18.26 10.71 -16.45
CA MET A 303 18.95 11.60 -15.52
C MET A 303 20.15 12.21 -16.24
N LEU A 304 20.14 13.52 -16.34
CA LEU A 304 21.24 14.35 -16.79
C LEU A 304 22.08 14.75 -15.58
N THR A 305 23.39 14.59 -15.72
CA THR A 305 24.38 14.97 -14.72
C THR A 305 25.46 15.84 -15.37
N THR A 306 26.03 16.75 -14.60
CA THR A 306 27.18 17.58 -15.01
C THR A 306 28.36 17.35 -14.07
N GLY A 307 29.57 17.26 -14.62
CA GLY A 307 30.85 17.25 -13.91
C GLY A 307 31.93 18.01 -14.69
N GLY A 308 33.18 17.92 -14.23
CA GLY A 308 34.36 18.50 -14.89
C GLY A 308 34.53 18.00 -16.33
N GLU A 309 34.16 16.74 -16.58
CA GLU A 309 34.16 16.12 -17.91
C GLU A 309 32.90 16.44 -18.75
N GLY A 310 32.10 17.43 -18.35
CA GLY A 310 30.91 17.90 -19.06
C GLY A 310 29.61 17.19 -18.67
N LYS A 311 28.69 17.08 -19.64
CA LYS A 311 27.36 16.46 -19.44
C LYS A 311 27.40 14.94 -19.66
N ALA A 312 26.53 14.23 -18.96
CA ALA A 312 26.28 12.80 -19.13
C ALA A 312 24.79 12.48 -18.92
N ASN A 313 24.37 11.31 -19.39
CA ASN A 313 22.98 10.87 -19.32
C ASN A 313 22.90 9.39 -18.90
N LEU A 314 22.13 9.13 -17.85
CA LEU A 314 21.74 7.81 -17.40
C LEU A 314 20.27 7.57 -17.77
N VAL A 315 19.94 6.38 -18.26
CA VAL A 315 18.58 6.02 -18.66
C VAL A 315 18.11 4.84 -17.82
N LEU A 316 16.94 4.97 -17.21
CA LEU A 316 16.17 3.90 -16.61
C LEU A 316 15.10 3.45 -17.60
N THR A 317 15.01 2.14 -17.86
CA THR A 317 13.96 1.56 -18.71
C THR A 317 13.24 0.44 -17.97
N ILE A 318 11.91 0.45 -18.04
CA ILE A 318 11.00 -0.61 -17.58
C ILE A 318 10.22 -1.08 -18.81
N GLU A 319 10.45 -2.30 -19.27
CA GLU A 319 9.74 -2.82 -20.45
C GLU A 319 8.28 -3.16 -20.11
N GLN A 320 8.10 -4.13 -19.21
CA GLN A 320 6.79 -4.49 -18.66
C GLN A 320 6.99 -5.20 -17.33
N GLY A 321 6.47 -4.62 -16.25
CA GLY A 321 6.53 -5.18 -14.91
C GLY A 321 5.15 -5.38 -14.31
N LYS A 322 4.97 -6.44 -13.52
CA LYS A 322 3.80 -6.62 -12.66
C LYS A 322 3.94 -5.69 -11.45
N LEU A 323 2.98 -4.77 -11.31
CA LEU A 323 2.82 -3.92 -10.14
C LEU A 323 1.69 -4.51 -9.29
N ASP A 324 1.99 -4.86 -8.05
CA ASP A 324 1.07 -5.54 -7.14
C ASP A 324 1.44 -5.20 -5.69
N TRP A 325 0.44 -4.99 -4.85
CA TRP A 325 0.63 -4.58 -3.46
C TRP A 325 1.38 -5.61 -2.62
N LEU A 326 1.09 -6.89 -2.83
CA LEU A 326 1.65 -8.00 -2.07
C LEU A 326 2.91 -8.55 -2.73
N ASN A 327 2.91 -8.67 -4.06
CA ASN A 327 4.02 -9.27 -4.79
C ASN A 327 4.24 -8.64 -6.16
N SER A 328 4.92 -7.50 -6.18
CA SER A 328 5.39 -6.86 -7.41
C SER A 328 6.54 -7.65 -8.04
N HIS A 329 6.65 -7.57 -9.37
CA HIS A 329 7.73 -8.15 -10.16
C HIS A 329 8.03 -7.23 -11.34
N ILE A 330 8.96 -6.29 -11.16
CA ILE A 330 9.22 -5.21 -12.11
C ILE A 330 10.68 -5.29 -12.58
N PRO A 331 10.95 -5.86 -13.78
CA PRO A 331 12.26 -5.80 -14.37
C PRO A 331 12.55 -4.38 -14.85
N PHE A 332 13.74 -3.86 -14.53
CA PHE A 332 14.20 -2.58 -15.03
C PHE A 332 15.70 -2.61 -15.31
N GLN A 333 16.17 -1.70 -16.14
CA GLN A 333 17.59 -1.56 -16.46
C GLN A 333 18.01 -0.10 -16.33
N LEU A 334 19.12 0.15 -15.61
CA LEU A 334 19.86 1.41 -15.73
C LEU A 334 20.97 1.24 -16.76
N MET A 335 21.08 2.18 -17.69
CA MET A 335 22.12 2.20 -18.71
C MET A 335 22.56 3.62 -19.05
N GLY A 336 23.86 3.87 -19.07
CA GLY A 336 24.42 5.15 -19.48
C GLY A 336 25.54 5.60 -18.56
N GLN A 337 25.74 6.91 -18.50
CA GLN A 337 26.86 7.51 -17.77
C GLN A 337 26.37 8.53 -16.76
N VAL A 338 27.09 8.64 -15.67
CA VAL A 338 26.97 9.70 -14.66
C VAL A 338 28.34 10.38 -14.56
N LYS A 339 28.34 11.72 -14.52
CA LYS A 339 29.57 12.52 -14.33
C LYS A 339 29.45 13.31 -13.04
N ILE A 340 30.41 13.16 -12.14
CA ILE A 340 30.44 13.84 -10.84
C ILE A 340 31.89 14.26 -10.60
N ASN A 341 32.12 15.56 -10.38
CA ASN A 341 33.47 16.12 -10.33
C ASN A 341 34.26 15.68 -11.58
N ASP A 342 35.48 15.18 -11.42
CA ASP A 342 36.33 14.69 -12.51
C ASP A 342 36.22 13.16 -12.72
N LEU A 343 35.15 12.54 -12.19
CA LEU A 343 34.86 11.12 -12.33
C LEU A 343 33.73 10.88 -13.32
N ILE A 344 33.90 9.82 -14.12
CA ILE A 344 32.88 9.26 -15.00
C ILE A 344 32.50 7.89 -14.45
N ILE A 345 31.19 7.64 -14.34
CA ILE A 345 30.62 6.39 -13.86
C ILE A 345 29.75 5.82 -14.97
N ASP A 346 30.17 4.69 -15.55
CA ASP A 346 29.40 3.92 -16.51
C ASP A 346 28.56 2.87 -15.77
N MET A 347 27.28 2.79 -16.11
CA MET A 347 26.36 1.86 -15.48
C MET A 347 25.65 1.03 -16.54
N ARG A 348 25.61 -0.29 -16.30
CA ARG A 348 24.67 -1.21 -16.94
C ARG A 348 24.17 -2.19 -15.88
N THR A 349 22.98 -1.96 -15.34
CA THR A 349 22.44 -2.77 -14.25
C THR A 349 21.05 -3.29 -14.61
N PRO A 350 20.95 -4.46 -15.29
CA PRO A 350 19.69 -5.20 -15.34
C PRO A 350 19.30 -5.64 -13.93
N THR A 351 18.08 -5.32 -13.53
CA THR A 351 17.63 -5.41 -12.13
C THR A 351 16.18 -5.84 -12.06
N LEU A 352 15.79 -6.41 -10.92
CA LEU A 352 14.42 -6.84 -10.64
C LEU A 352 13.94 -6.29 -9.30
N ILE A 353 12.86 -5.52 -9.32
CA ILE A 353 12.10 -5.18 -8.09
C ILE A 353 11.14 -6.32 -7.81
N SER A 354 11.18 -6.87 -6.60
CA SER A 354 10.34 -7.99 -6.17
C SER A 354 9.79 -7.81 -4.75
N GLY A 355 8.65 -8.46 -4.44
CA GLY A 355 8.03 -8.43 -3.12
C GLY A 355 6.98 -7.33 -2.95
N PRO A 356 6.55 -7.05 -1.71
CA PRO A 356 5.51 -6.06 -1.45
C PRO A 356 5.94 -4.66 -1.87
N LEU A 357 5.01 -3.86 -2.41
CA LEU A 357 5.32 -2.54 -2.98
C LEU A 357 5.91 -1.56 -1.95
N LEU A 358 5.52 -1.69 -0.68
CA LEU A 358 5.99 -0.84 0.43
C LEU A 358 7.25 -1.37 1.12
N SER A 359 7.73 -2.56 0.75
CA SER A 359 8.97 -3.14 1.27
C SER A 359 9.70 -3.95 0.18
N PRO A 360 10.04 -3.33 -0.97
CA PRO A 360 10.56 -4.05 -2.11
C PRO A 360 12.02 -4.49 -1.89
N ARG A 361 12.40 -5.58 -2.59
CA ARG A 361 13.79 -5.98 -2.80
C ARG A 361 14.19 -5.70 -4.25
N ILE A 362 15.30 -5.00 -4.43
CA ILE A 362 15.91 -4.74 -5.74
C ILE A 362 17.08 -5.71 -5.93
N THR A 363 16.95 -6.66 -6.85
CA THR A 363 17.99 -7.67 -7.12
C THR A 363 18.74 -7.32 -8.39
N PHE A 364 20.08 -7.34 -8.34
CA PHE A 364 20.94 -7.13 -9.51
C PHE A 364 21.14 -8.45 -10.26
N LEU A 365 20.72 -8.47 -11.52
CA LEU A 365 20.76 -9.64 -12.40
C LEU A 365 22.16 -9.84 -13.01
N PRO A 366 22.42 -11.00 -13.64
CA PRO A 366 23.66 -11.23 -14.38
C PRO A 366 23.99 -10.09 -15.34
N SER A 367 25.28 -9.80 -15.50
CA SER A 367 25.80 -8.65 -16.27
C SER A 367 25.55 -7.26 -15.67
N SER A 368 25.06 -7.17 -14.42
CA SER A 368 25.07 -5.91 -13.66
C SER A 368 26.48 -5.47 -13.32
N LEU A 369 26.90 -4.33 -13.87
CA LEU A 369 28.23 -3.78 -13.71
C LEU A 369 28.17 -2.26 -13.60
N ILE A 370 28.90 -1.73 -12.62
CA ILE A 370 29.27 -0.32 -12.55
C ILE A 370 30.77 -0.22 -12.81
N ARG A 371 31.17 0.73 -13.66
CA ARG A 371 32.56 1.10 -13.88
C ARG A 371 32.76 2.56 -13.53
N MET A 372 33.89 2.90 -12.93
CA MET A 372 34.22 4.29 -12.60
C MET A 372 35.68 4.57 -12.99
N TYR A 373 35.94 5.75 -13.52
CA TYR A 373 37.28 6.17 -13.92
C TYR A 373 37.37 7.70 -13.93
N GLY A 374 38.58 8.24 -13.86
CA GLY A 374 38.83 9.68 -13.85
C GLY A 374 39.76 10.13 -12.72
N LYS A 375 39.84 11.44 -12.47
CA LYS A 375 40.76 11.98 -11.46
C LYS A 375 40.08 11.97 -10.09
N ILE A 376 40.72 11.34 -9.11
CA ILE A 376 40.27 11.37 -7.71
C ILE A 376 40.75 12.66 -7.05
N ASN A 377 42.03 13.01 -7.27
CA ASN A 377 42.63 14.25 -6.79
C ASN A 377 43.77 14.68 -7.74
N LYS A 378 44.64 15.61 -7.31
CA LYS A 378 45.73 16.14 -8.14
C LYS A 378 46.83 15.12 -8.48
N THR A 379 46.98 14.05 -7.70
CA THR A 379 48.05 13.06 -7.85
C THR A 379 47.52 11.70 -8.28
N LEU A 380 46.33 11.33 -7.80
CA LEU A 380 45.73 10.01 -7.98
C LEU A 380 44.68 10.03 -9.09
N MET A 381 44.93 9.21 -10.11
CA MET A 381 44.02 8.87 -11.19
C MET A 381 43.45 7.46 -10.95
N LEU A 382 42.14 7.33 -11.11
CA LEU A 382 41.45 6.05 -11.18
C LEU A 382 41.39 5.64 -12.64
N ASP A 383 42.23 4.68 -13.04
CA ASP A 383 42.23 4.16 -14.40
C ASP A 383 40.96 3.36 -14.64
N GLU A 384 40.62 2.48 -13.70
CA GLU A 384 39.35 1.77 -13.70
C GLU A 384 39.00 1.22 -12.32
N LEU A 385 37.75 1.42 -11.89
CA LEU A 385 37.12 0.66 -10.80
C LEU A 385 35.95 -0.12 -11.39
N ARG A 386 36.00 -1.45 -11.32
CA ARG A 386 34.91 -2.35 -11.73
C ARG A 386 34.19 -2.90 -10.51
N LEU A 387 32.87 -2.74 -10.48
CA LEU A 387 31.97 -3.22 -9.43
C LEU A 387 30.92 -4.16 -10.04
N PRO A 388 31.20 -5.47 -10.15
CA PRO A 388 30.18 -6.46 -10.50
C PRO A 388 29.13 -6.57 -9.40
N LEU A 389 27.86 -6.46 -9.76
CA LEU A 389 26.74 -6.48 -8.80
C LEU A 389 25.88 -7.75 -8.92
N ALA A 390 26.18 -8.64 -9.86
CA ALA A 390 25.36 -9.83 -10.11
C ALA A 390 25.15 -10.66 -8.83
N GLY A 391 23.88 -10.97 -8.50
CA GLY A 391 23.53 -11.76 -7.32
C GLY A 391 23.51 -10.99 -6.00
N THR A 392 23.80 -9.69 -6.03
CA THR A 392 23.55 -8.78 -4.90
C THR A 392 22.13 -8.25 -4.92
N TYR A 393 21.64 -7.78 -3.78
CA TYR A 393 20.35 -7.11 -3.68
C TYR A 393 20.38 -5.93 -2.71
N LEU A 394 19.49 -4.97 -2.94
CA LEU A 394 19.26 -3.79 -2.14
C LEU A 394 17.86 -3.88 -1.50
N THR A 395 17.80 -3.56 -0.22
CA THR A 395 16.58 -3.40 0.59
C THR A 395 16.67 -2.11 1.37
N ALA A 396 15.61 -1.75 2.11
CA ALA A 396 15.66 -0.61 3.03
C ALA A 396 16.79 -0.71 4.08
N GLN A 397 17.24 -1.93 4.40
CA GLN A 397 18.33 -2.19 5.34
C GLN A 397 19.73 -2.06 4.71
N GLY A 398 19.82 -1.83 3.41
CA GLY A 398 21.07 -1.70 2.66
C GLY A 398 21.32 -2.81 1.65
N VAL A 399 22.58 -2.92 1.22
CA VAL A 399 23.04 -3.84 0.19
C VAL A 399 23.50 -5.16 0.82
N THR A 400 23.16 -6.29 0.21
CA THR A 400 23.57 -7.63 0.66
C THR A 400 24.00 -8.47 -0.54
N GLY A 401 25.03 -9.30 -0.35
CA GLY A 401 25.54 -10.23 -1.36
C GLY A 401 27.07 -10.21 -1.43
N ARG A 402 27.62 -10.91 -2.42
CA ARG A 402 29.07 -10.91 -2.69
C ARG A 402 29.45 -9.62 -3.42
N LEU A 403 29.92 -8.64 -2.67
CA LEU A 403 30.44 -7.39 -3.23
C LEU A 403 31.90 -7.59 -3.61
N GLN A 404 32.21 -7.47 -4.89
CA GLN A 404 33.57 -7.51 -5.43
C GLN A 404 33.89 -6.16 -6.05
N ALA A 405 35.11 -5.69 -5.83
CA ALA A 405 35.65 -4.49 -6.43
C ALA A 405 37.02 -4.82 -7.01
N ILE A 406 37.29 -4.34 -8.22
CA ILE A 406 38.60 -4.45 -8.87
C ILE A 406 39.00 -3.03 -9.22
N ALA A 407 40.11 -2.55 -8.67
CA ALA A 407 40.54 -1.16 -8.85
C ALA A 407 41.95 -1.10 -9.42
N ASP A 408 42.11 -0.35 -10.49
CA ASP A 408 43.37 0.02 -11.13
C ASP A 408 43.54 1.53 -10.98
N THR A 409 44.66 1.95 -10.37
CA THR A 409 44.95 3.35 -10.09
C THR A 409 46.38 3.70 -10.47
N THR A 410 46.58 4.97 -10.83
CA THR A 410 47.90 5.53 -11.08
C THR A 410 48.09 6.77 -10.22
N ASP A 411 49.12 6.79 -9.37
CA ASP A 411 49.52 7.99 -8.63
C ASP A 411 50.76 8.63 -9.25
N SER A 412 50.78 9.95 -9.37
CA SER A 412 51.87 10.71 -9.98
C SER A 412 53.22 10.56 -9.26
N TYR A 413 53.22 10.23 -7.97
CA TYR A 413 54.42 9.98 -7.18
C TYR A 413 54.75 8.49 -7.07
N TRP A 414 53.74 7.64 -6.87
CA TRP A 414 53.94 6.20 -6.56
C TRP A 414 53.83 5.27 -7.77
N GLY A 415 53.35 5.75 -8.92
CA GLY A 415 53.15 4.94 -10.13
C GLY A 415 51.85 4.14 -10.11
N HIS A 416 51.78 3.10 -10.95
CA HIS A 416 50.60 2.25 -11.10
C HIS A 416 50.45 1.27 -9.92
N ALA A 417 49.22 1.12 -9.42
CA ALA A 417 48.81 0.12 -8.43
C ALA A 417 47.53 -0.60 -8.89
N GLN A 418 47.45 -1.91 -8.60
CA GLN A 418 46.25 -2.72 -8.84
C GLN A 418 45.81 -3.34 -7.52
N LEU A 419 44.54 -3.17 -7.17
CA LEU A 419 43.90 -3.76 -6.00
C LEU A 419 42.99 -4.90 -6.48
N PRO A 420 43.40 -6.17 -6.28
CA PRO A 420 42.56 -7.32 -6.60
C PRO A 420 41.34 -7.40 -5.67
N PRO A 421 40.29 -8.14 -6.04
CA PRO A 421 39.14 -8.34 -5.18
C PRO A 421 39.55 -9.03 -3.86
N PRO A 422 38.91 -8.67 -2.73
CA PRO A 422 39.19 -9.29 -1.43
C PRO A 422 38.81 -10.78 -1.35
#